data_AF-A0A968CT43-F1
#
_entry.id   AF-A0A968CT43-F1
#
_cell.length_a   1.000
_cell.length_b   1.000
_cell.length_c   1.000
_cell.angle_alpha   90.00
_cell.angle_beta   90.00
_cell.angle_gamma   90.00
#
_symmetry.space_group_name_H-M   'P 1'
#
loop_
_entity.id
_entity.type
_entity.pdbx_description
1 polymer ?
#
loop_
_entity_poly.entity_id
_entity_poly.type
_entity_poly.pdbx_seq_one_letter_code
_entity_poly.pdbx_strand_id
1 'polypeptide(L)' 'MNICEDIWYPGGPPREQALYGNAEIIINISASPFAMEKVQDREQMLRVRARDNEVIVA' A
#
# COMPACT_ATOMS: atom_id res chain seq x y z
N MET A 1 3.17 6.75 5.96
CA MET A 1 2.20 7.52 5.15
C MET A 1 2.65 7.50 3.71
N ASN A 2 1.73 7.30 2.77
CA ASN A 2 2.00 7.18 1.34
C ASN A 2 0.98 7.97 0.51
N ILE A 3 1.36 8.32 -0.72
CA ILE A 3 0.48 9.00 -1.67
C ILE A 3 0.40 8.17 -2.94
N CYS A 4 -0.82 7.83 -3.35
CA CYS A 4 -1.17 7.21 -4.62
C CYS A 4 -0.22 6.05 -5.02
N GLU A 5 0.72 6.26 -5.95
CA GLU A 5 1.58 5.24 -6.53
C GLU A 5 2.67 4.69 -5.59
N ASP A 6 2.98 5.37 -4.50
CA ASP A 6 4.05 4.97 -3.57
C ASP A 6 3.89 3.54 -3.04
N ILE A 7 2.65 3.07 -2.88
CA ILE A 7 2.35 1.76 -2.28
C ILE A 7 2.49 0.59 -3.28
N TRP A 8 2.63 0.87 -4.57
CA TRP A 8 2.51 -0.15 -5.61
C TRP A 8 3.68 -1.12 -5.66
N TYR A 9 4.87 -0.73 -5.18
CA TYR A 9 6.07 -1.55 -5.27
C TYR A 9 6.35 -2.34 -3.98
N PRO A 10 6.69 -3.64 -4.04
CA PRO A 10 6.94 -4.46 -2.84
C PRO A 10 8.12 -3.97 -2.00
N GLY A 11 9.17 -3.51 -2.66
CA GLY A 11 10.34 -2.90 -2.03
C GLY A 11 10.22 -1.39 -1.83
N GLY A 12 9.02 -0.84 -1.96
CA GLY A 12 8.78 0.59 -1.88
C GLY A 12 8.68 1.12 -0.43
N PRO A 13 8.30 2.40 -0.29
CA PRO A 13 8.16 3.07 1.00
C PRO A 13 7.37 2.30 2.09
N PRO A 14 6.29 1.53 1.79
CA PRO A 14 5.59 0.78 2.83
C PRO A 14 6.49 -0.20 3.59
N ARG A 15 7.44 -0.83 2.89
CA ARG A 15 8.38 -1.77 3.49
C ARG A 15 9.38 -1.06 4.40
N GLU A 16 9.93 0.05 3.97
CA GLU A 16 10.85 0.83 4.79
C GLU A 16 10.16 1.40 6.03
N GLN A 17 8.91 1.85 5.88
CA GLN A 17 8.11 2.36 6.99
C GLN A 17 7.80 1.27 8.02
N ALA A 18 7.47 0.05 7.59
CA ALA A 18 7.27 -1.08 8.49
C ALA A 18 8.58 -1.53 9.15
N LEU A 19 9.62 -1.79 8.36
CA LEU A 19 10.87 -2.39 8.85
C LEU A 19 11.71 -1.44 9.71
N TYR A 20 11.86 -0.20 9.28
CA TYR A 20 12.75 0.76 9.94
C TYR A 20 11.98 1.77 10.79
N GLY A 21 10.75 2.09 10.40
CA GLY A 21 9.88 3.02 11.12
C GLY A 21 9.02 2.38 12.19
N ASN A 22 8.99 1.04 12.28
CA ASN A 22 8.08 0.28 13.16
C ASN A 22 6.61 0.72 12.99
N ALA A 23 6.22 1.02 11.75
CA ALA A 23 4.85 1.43 11.45
C ALA A 23 3.91 0.24 11.56
N GLU A 24 2.84 0.36 12.35
CA GLU A 24 1.79 -0.65 12.45
C GLU A 24 0.61 -0.37 11.48
N ILE A 25 0.46 0.89 11.09
CA ILE A 25 -0.59 1.38 10.19
C ILE A 25 0.04 2.25 9.10
N ILE A 26 -0.34 1.98 7.85
CA ILE A 26 0.03 2.76 6.69
C ILE A 26 -1.22 3.37 6.07
N ILE A 27 -1.28 4.70 6.08
CA ILE A 27 -2.32 5.46 5.37
C ILE A 27 -1.83 5.82 3.96
N ASN A 28 -2.61 5.45 2.95
CA ASN A 28 -2.40 5.77 1.54
C ASN A 28 -3.54 6.67 1.02
N ILE A 29 -3.24 7.95 0.80
CA ILE A 29 -4.19 8.88 0.20
C ILE A 29 -4.06 8.79 -1.32
N SER A 30 -5.15 8.50 -2.02
CA SER A 30 -5.14 8.23 -3.46
C SER A 30 -6.19 9.04 -4.21
N ALA A 31 -5.82 9.56 -5.38
CA ALA A 31 -6.71 10.18 -6.36
C ALA A 31 -6.60 9.44 -7.70
N SER A 32 -6.85 8.13 -7.67
CA SER A 32 -6.60 7.27 -8.82
C SER A 32 -7.79 7.29 -9.80
N PRO A 33 -7.59 7.51 -11.11
CA PRO A 33 -8.67 7.46 -12.10
C PRO A 33 -9.38 6.10 -12.12
N PHE A 34 -10.67 6.09 -12.45
CA PHE A 34 -11.44 4.85 -12.57
C PHE A 34 -11.04 4.05 -13.80
N ALA A 35 -10.94 2.73 -13.62
CA ALA A 35 -10.88 1.74 -14.70
C ALA A 35 -11.52 0.44 -14.18
N MET A 36 -12.17 -0.34 -15.06
CA MET A 36 -13.01 -1.48 -14.67
C MET A 36 -12.24 -2.54 -13.88
N GLU A 37 -11.04 -2.93 -14.33
CA GLU A 37 -10.22 -3.98 -13.70
C GLU A 37 -9.42 -3.46 -12.50
N LYS A 38 -9.21 -2.14 -12.43
CA LYS A 38 -8.32 -1.50 -11.46
C LYS A 38 -8.76 -1.68 -10.00
N VAL A 39 -10.07 -1.84 -9.75
CA VAL A 39 -10.57 -2.04 -8.38
C VAL A 39 -10.05 -3.36 -7.80
N GLN A 40 -10.13 -4.43 -8.59
CA GLN A 40 -9.70 -5.77 -8.17
C GLN A 40 -8.17 -5.83 -8.07
N ASP A 41 -7.46 -5.28 -9.05
CA ASP A 41 -6.00 -5.20 -9.03
C ASP A 41 -5.49 -4.41 -7.82
N ARG A 42 -6.14 -3.29 -7.49
CA ARG A 42 -5.80 -2.46 -6.34
C ARG A 42 -6.06 -3.20 -5.04
N GLU A 43 -7.20 -3.86 -4.88
CA GLU A 43 -7.51 -4.64 -3.68
C GLU A 43 -6.48 -5.76 -3.47
N GLN A 44 -6.14 -6.50 -4.52
CA GLN A 44 -5.14 -7.56 -4.46
C GLN A 44 -3.75 -7.00 -4.09
N MET A 45 -3.35 -5.89 -4.72
CA MET A 45 -2.09 -5.22 -4.41
C MET A 45 -2.03 -4.77 -2.94
N LEU A 46 -3.08 -4.12 -2.42
CA LEU A 46 -3.12 -3.67 -1.03
C LEU A 46 -3.09 -4.84 -0.03
N ARG A 47 -3.80 -5.95 -0.33
CA ARG A 47 -3.74 -7.18 0.49
C ARG A 47 -2.33 -7.76 0.57
N VAL A 48 -1.61 -7.79 -0.56
CA VAL A 48 -0.22 -8.26 -0.59
C VAL A 48 0.66 -7.33 0.25
N ARG A 49 0.51 -6.00 0.12
CA ARG A 49 1.30 -5.02 0.90
C ARG A 49 1.07 -5.12 2.41
N ALA A 50 -0.18 -5.30 2.84
CA ALA A 50 -0.52 -5.46 4.24
C ALA A 50 0.12 -6.74 4.80
N ARG A 51 0.02 -7.86 4.08
CA ARG A 51 0.57 -9.16 4.50
C ARG A 51 2.09 -9.19 4.53
N ASP A 52 2.75 -8.70 3.48
CA ASP A 52 4.21 -8.75 3.35
C ASP A 52 4.93 -7.94 4.42
N ASN A 53 4.27 -6.91 4.95
CA ASN A 53 4.85 -5.98 5.91
C ASN A 53 4.23 -6.11 7.31
N GLU A 54 3.26 -7.01 7.51
CA GLU A 54 2.53 -7.20 8.77
C GLU A 54 1.88 -5.92 9.34
N VAL A 55 1.31 -5.10 8.45
CA VAL A 55 0.70 -3.80 8.78
C VAL A 55 -0.73 -3.69 8.29
N ILE A 56 -1.51 -2.80 8.92
CA ILE A 56 -2.80 -2.37 8.41
C ILE A 56 -2.57 -1.33 7.30
N VAL A 57 -3.27 -1.48 6.18
CA VAL A 57 -3.25 -0.50 5.08
C VAL A 57 -4.63 0.11 4.92
N ALA A 58 -4.71 1.44 4.89
CA ALA A 58 -5.95 2.19 4.76
C ALA A 58 -5.82 3.32 3.72
#